data_AF-A0A3A2ZLM5-F1
#
_entry.id   AF-A0A3A2ZLM5-F1
#
_cell.length_a   1.000
_cell.length_b   1.000
_cell.length_c   1.000
_cell.angle_alpha   90.00
_cell.angle_beta   90.00
_cell.angle_gamma   90.00
#
_symmetry.space_group_name_H-M   'P 1'
#
loop_
_entity.id
_entity.type
_entity.pdbx_description
1 polymer ?
#
loop_
_entity_poly.entity_id
_entity_poly.type
_entity_poly.pdbx_seq_one_letter_code
_entity_poly.pdbx_strand_id
1 'polypeptide(L)'
;MDWDTLCFNIGTLIAGVFVLDYGADKFIDHTVIVGRRMGISHTVIALLTAGAEWEELAVVVAAILQHRSPLALGNVMGSTISNILGAFSLGLLFYPQGLEFDRSAKIYSAVLFVVTTLFVLLAFFNQLNQIVGGVLITIFSLYVVSIFYAIYKGAASPPELSDSDSDEESSNSDDGESVNHAPYSETSPLIESEQAPLSIDKGSRRNRGLPYHIFQLILGFISLSLSGYILSHSAVTIADTLHLSGTVFGLTVVSFATTLPEKLVAILSGSRGHGGIMAATTAGSNVFLLTLCVGVVAAAGYQVQEADKFVLFELVVVWVSSLVFCAVVFLRLGRNAGVVLLVAYLVFLYLEFTIYRR
;
A
#
# COMPACT_ATOMS: atom_id res chain seq x y z
N MET A 1 -8.15 -19.75 29.53
CA MET A 1 -7.45 -18.92 28.54
C MET A 1 -5.98 -19.15 28.78
N ASP A 2 -5.28 -19.74 27.81
CA ASP A 2 -3.84 -19.99 27.91
C ASP A 2 -3.11 -18.68 27.57
N TRP A 3 -2.76 -17.94 28.63
CA TRP A 3 -2.12 -16.63 28.50
C TRP A 3 -0.73 -16.72 27.90
N ASP A 4 -0.01 -17.82 28.09
CA ASP A 4 1.34 -18.01 27.55
C ASP A 4 1.26 -18.16 26.03
N THR A 5 0.35 -19.03 25.56
CA THR A 5 0.09 -19.19 24.12
C THR A 5 -0.41 -17.89 23.49
N LEU A 6 -1.31 -17.16 24.16
CA LEU A 6 -1.81 -15.89 23.63
C LEU A 6 -0.70 -14.83 23.53
N CYS A 7 0.08 -14.62 24.59
CA CYS A 7 1.18 -13.66 24.62
C CYS A 7 2.26 -14.00 23.58
N PHE A 8 2.59 -15.29 23.43
CA PHE A 8 3.51 -15.75 22.39
C PHE A 8 2.99 -15.38 21.00
N ASN A 9 1.73 -15.70 20.69
CA ASN A 9 1.17 -15.41 19.37
C ASN A 9 1.03 -13.90 19.09
N ILE A 10 0.72 -13.08 20.09
CA ILE A 10 0.71 -11.62 19.95
C ILE A 10 2.13 -11.12 19.67
N GLY A 11 3.12 -11.61 20.40
CA GLY A 11 4.53 -11.27 20.18
C GLY A 11 5.01 -11.68 18.79
N THR A 12 4.67 -12.88 18.31
CA THR A 12 5.01 -13.33 16.95
C THR A 12 4.26 -12.58 15.88
N LEU A 13 3.01 -12.17 16.12
CA LEU A 13 2.27 -11.32 15.20
C LEU A 13 2.96 -9.96 15.06
N ILE A 14 3.28 -9.30 16.17
CA ILE A 14 3.97 -7.99 16.15
C ILE A 14 5.33 -8.11 15.46
N ALA A 15 6.16 -9.09 15.85
CA ALA A 15 7.46 -9.33 15.22
C ALA A 15 7.30 -9.64 13.72
N GLY A 16 6.28 -10.42 13.36
CA GLY A 16 5.92 -10.71 11.98
C GLY A 16 5.69 -9.45 11.18
N VAL A 17 4.86 -8.51 11.66
CA VAL A 17 4.60 -7.24 10.95
C VAL A 17 5.91 -6.50 10.63
N PHE A 18 6.83 -6.37 11.59
CA PHE A 18 8.12 -5.71 11.35
C PHE A 18 9.00 -6.47 10.35
N VAL A 19 9.01 -7.80 10.39
CA VAL A 19 9.76 -8.63 9.43
C VAL A 19 9.12 -8.61 8.04
N LEU A 20 7.80 -8.44 7.96
CA LEU A 20 7.04 -8.30 6.72
C LEU A 20 7.43 -7.00 6.02
N ASP A 21 7.30 -5.88 6.74
CA ASP A 21 7.68 -4.53 6.31
C ASP A 21 9.15 -4.47 5.86
N TYR A 22 10.06 -4.91 6.72
CA TYR A 22 11.49 -5.00 6.36
C TYR A 22 11.75 -5.89 5.13
N GLY A 23 11.00 -6.98 5.00
CA GLY A 23 11.11 -7.91 3.88
C GLY A 23 10.64 -7.28 2.56
N ALA A 24 9.51 -6.57 2.60
CA ALA A 24 8.96 -5.83 1.47
C ALA A 24 9.91 -4.72 1.02
N ASP A 25 10.41 -3.89 1.94
CA ASP A 25 11.40 -2.84 1.65
C ASP A 25 12.62 -3.39 0.92
N LYS A 26 13.23 -4.46 1.47
CA LYS A 26 14.41 -5.08 0.84
C LYS A 26 14.08 -5.69 -0.52
N PHE A 27 12.92 -6.32 -0.64
CA PHE A 27 12.45 -6.90 -1.89
C PHE A 27 12.28 -5.81 -2.96
N ILE A 28 11.63 -4.70 -2.63
CA ILE A 28 11.39 -3.57 -3.54
C ILE A 28 12.71 -2.89 -3.93
N ASP A 29 13.52 -2.49 -2.95
CA ASP A 29 14.82 -1.83 -3.16
C ASP A 29 15.70 -2.61 -4.14
N HIS A 30 15.82 -3.91 -3.91
CA HIS A 30 16.68 -4.75 -4.72
C HIS A 30 16.04 -5.15 -6.05
N THR A 31 14.72 -5.20 -6.14
CA THR A 31 14.00 -5.32 -7.43
C THR A 31 14.29 -4.11 -8.32
N VAL A 32 14.26 -2.90 -7.74
CA VAL A 32 14.59 -1.66 -8.47
C VAL A 32 16.03 -1.69 -8.99
N ILE A 33 16.99 -2.02 -8.13
CA ILE A 33 18.42 -2.02 -8.50
C ILE A 33 18.73 -3.10 -9.54
N VAL A 34 18.24 -4.32 -9.35
CA VAL A 34 18.46 -5.43 -10.28
C VAL A 34 17.80 -5.11 -11.63
N GLY A 35 16.56 -4.59 -11.62
CA GLY A 35 15.86 -4.20 -12.84
C GLY A 35 16.62 -3.14 -13.65
N ARG A 36 17.10 -2.08 -12.99
CA ARG A 36 17.88 -1.01 -13.65
C ARG A 36 19.15 -1.58 -14.28
N ARG A 37 19.89 -2.45 -13.57
CA ARG A 37 21.12 -3.08 -14.08
C ARG A 37 20.88 -4.10 -15.19
N MET A 38 19.68 -4.65 -15.27
CA MET A 38 19.25 -5.53 -16.37
C MET A 38 18.69 -4.76 -17.58
N GLY A 39 18.72 -3.42 -17.56
CA GLY A 39 18.23 -2.58 -18.65
C GLY A 39 16.71 -2.44 -18.69
N ILE A 40 16.00 -2.80 -17.62
CA ILE A 40 14.57 -2.55 -17.49
C ILE A 40 14.38 -1.05 -17.24
N SER A 41 13.48 -0.42 -18.01
CA SER A 41 13.24 1.03 -17.89
C SER A 41 12.75 1.41 -16.49
N HIS A 42 13.19 2.59 -16.01
CA HIS A 42 12.76 3.15 -14.72
C HIS A 42 11.23 3.17 -14.57
N THR A 43 10.53 3.52 -15.64
CA THR A 43 9.06 3.55 -15.68
C THR A 43 8.41 2.21 -15.37
N VAL A 44 8.92 1.11 -15.94
CA VAL A 44 8.37 -0.24 -15.68
C VAL A 44 8.56 -0.61 -14.21
N ILE A 45 9.76 -0.34 -13.69
CA ILE A 45 10.10 -0.63 -12.31
C ILE A 45 9.21 0.17 -11.38
N ALA A 46 9.16 1.50 -11.54
CA ALA A 46 8.34 2.39 -10.75
C ALA A 46 6.85 2.01 -10.82
N LEU A 47 6.34 1.61 -11.98
CA LEU A 47 4.95 1.18 -12.10
C LEU A 47 4.66 -0.13 -11.38
N LEU A 48 5.60 -1.07 -11.40
CA LEU A 48 5.44 -2.37 -10.74
C LEU A 48 5.60 -2.27 -9.23
N THR A 49 6.31 -1.25 -8.73
CA THR A 49 6.55 -1.05 -7.29
C THR A 49 5.65 0.01 -6.66
N ALA A 50 5.28 1.09 -7.36
CA ALA A 50 4.61 2.27 -6.78
C ALA A 50 3.10 2.13 -6.52
N GLY A 51 2.58 0.91 -6.47
CA GLY A 51 1.19 0.63 -6.12
C GLY A 51 0.96 -0.84 -5.83
N ALA A 52 2.03 -1.58 -5.53
CA ALA A 52 1.96 -2.98 -5.18
C ALA A 52 2.02 -3.11 -3.67
N GLU A 53 0.98 -3.73 -3.11
CA GLU A 53 0.83 -4.01 -1.69
C GLU A 53 1.43 -5.41 -1.43
N TRP A 54 2.76 -5.48 -1.40
CA TRP A 54 3.48 -6.76 -1.35
C TRP A 54 3.27 -7.48 -0.02
N GLU A 55 3.11 -6.71 1.04
CA GLU A 55 2.79 -7.10 2.40
C GLU A 55 1.42 -7.81 2.44
N GLU A 56 0.38 -7.17 1.91
CA GLU A 56 -0.96 -7.72 1.80
C GLU A 56 -1.00 -8.94 0.89
N LEU A 57 -0.33 -8.88 -0.27
CA LEU A 57 -0.27 -10.02 -1.17
C LEU A 57 0.41 -11.23 -0.51
N ALA A 58 1.50 -11.00 0.24
CA ALA A 58 2.20 -12.06 0.96
C ALA A 58 1.31 -12.69 2.04
N VAL A 59 0.59 -11.89 2.82
CA VAL A 59 -0.37 -12.38 3.82
C VAL A 59 -1.53 -13.13 3.17
N VAL A 60 -2.07 -12.63 2.06
CA VAL A 60 -3.16 -13.28 1.31
C VAL A 60 -2.72 -14.65 0.79
N VAL A 61 -1.58 -14.72 0.10
CA VAL A 61 -1.03 -15.97 -0.43
C VAL A 61 -0.75 -16.94 0.71
N ALA A 62 -0.11 -16.48 1.80
CA ALA A 62 0.18 -17.32 2.95
C ALA A 62 -1.08 -17.87 3.64
N ALA A 63 -2.14 -17.06 3.74
CA ALA A 63 -3.41 -17.49 4.30
C ALA A 63 -4.12 -18.52 3.41
N ILE A 64 -4.10 -18.33 2.08
CA ILE A 64 -4.63 -19.31 1.12
C ILE A 64 -3.87 -20.65 1.22
N LEU A 65 -2.54 -20.60 1.26
CA LEU A 65 -1.69 -21.80 1.39
C LEU A 65 -1.90 -22.54 2.72
N GLN A 66 -2.36 -21.82 3.75
CA GLN A 66 -2.72 -22.40 5.04
C GLN A 66 -4.22 -22.77 5.15
N HIS A 67 -4.97 -22.73 4.04
CA HIS A 67 -6.42 -22.99 4.00
C HIS A 67 -7.26 -22.05 4.89
N ARG A 68 -6.81 -20.80 5.05
CA ARG A 68 -7.40 -19.75 5.89
C ARG A 68 -7.95 -18.61 5.04
N SER A 69 -8.68 -18.93 3.97
CA SER A 69 -9.26 -17.95 3.05
C SER A 69 -10.15 -16.86 3.69
N PRO A 70 -10.91 -17.12 4.78
CA PRO A 70 -11.62 -16.05 5.48
C PRO A 70 -10.70 -14.96 6.03
N LEU A 71 -9.52 -15.34 6.55
CA LEU A 71 -8.49 -14.39 6.97
C LEU A 71 -7.96 -13.58 5.79
N ALA A 72 -7.71 -14.23 4.64
CA ALA A 72 -7.24 -13.57 3.43
C ALA A 72 -8.23 -12.52 2.93
N LEU A 73 -9.50 -12.89 2.78
CA LEU A 73 -10.55 -11.96 2.34
C LEU A 73 -10.77 -10.83 3.34
N GLY A 74 -10.80 -11.16 4.64
CA GLY A 74 -10.88 -10.18 5.72
C GLY A 74 -9.76 -9.16 5.61
N ASN A 75 -8.51 -9.62 5.48
CA ASN A 75 -7.35 -8.74 5.32
C ASN A 75 -7.51 -7.78 4.12
N VAL A 76 -7.90 -8.29 2.95
CA VAL A 76 -8.05 -7.47 1.73
C VAL A 76 -9.15 -6.40 1.88
N MET A 77 -10.33 -6.78 2.40
CA MET A 77 -11.42 -5.83 2.62
C MET A 77 -11.07 -4.82 3.71
N GLY A 78 -10.47 -5.29 4.80
CA GLY A 78 -9.99 -4.45 5.89
C GLY A 78 -8.95 -3.44 5.42
N SER A 79 -7.97 -3.85 4.61
CA SER A 79 -6.93 -2.96 4.08
C SER A 79 -7.54 -1.93 3.14
N THR A 80 -8.51 -2.32 2.31
CA THR A 80 -9.25 -1.39 1.44
C THR A 80 -9.95 -0.28 2.25
N ILE A 81 -10.61 -0.67 3.34
CA ILE A 81 -11.31 0.28 4.25
C ILE A 81 -10.29 1.12 5.01
N SER A 82 -9.24 0.51 5.55
CA SER A 82 -8.17 1.16 6.32
C SER A 82 -7.40 2.18 5.48
N ASN A 83 -7.13 1.89 4.21
CA ASN A 83 -6.43 2.81 3.31
C ASN A 83 -7.20 4.12 3.09
N ILE A 84 -8.54 4.06 3.01
CA ILE A 84 -9.36 5.26 2.83
C ILE A 84 -9.72 5.91 4.17
N LEU A 85 -10.36 5.16 5.08
CA LEU A 85 -10.90 5.72 6.31
C LEU A 85 -9.80 5.94 7.37
N GLY A 86 -8.67 5.25 7.27
CA GLY A 86 -7.51 5.37 8.15
C GLY A 86 -6.38 6.18 7.52
N ALA A 87 -5.68 5.65 6.50
CA ALA A 87 -4.48 6.28 5.97
C ALA A 87 -4.75 7.62 5.29
N PHE A 88 -5.66 7.66 4.30
CA PHE A 88 -6.02 8.90 3.61
C PHE A 88 -6.62 9.95 4.57
N SER A 89 -7.42 9.53 5.54
CA SER A 89 -8.00 10.44 6.54
C SER A 89 -6.94 11.05 7.45
N LEU A 90 -5.93 10.28 7.87
CA LEU A 90 -4.75 10.78 8.58
C LEU A 90 -3.98 11.78 7.72
N GLY A 91 -3.73 11.46 6.45
CA GLY A 91 -3.08 12.42 5.54
C GLY A 91 -3.82 13.75 5.42
N LEU A 92 -5.15 13.74 5.38
CA LEU A 92 -5.98 14.95 5.42
C LEU A 92 -5.89 15.72 6.75
N LEU A 93 -5.75 15.00 7.87
CA LEU A 93 -5.67 15.60 9.22
C LEU A 93 -4.38 16.38 9.43
N PHE A 94 -3.27 15.82 8.94
CA PHE A 94 -1.93 16.39 9.08
C PHE A 94 -1.61 17.44 8.01
N TYR A 95 -2.60 17.88 7.25
CA TYR A 95 -2.44 18.96 6.29
C TYR A 95 -2.91 20.33 6.81
N PRO A 96 -2.08 21.40 6.74
CA PRO A 96 -2.44 22.72 7.29
C PRO A 96 -3.33 23.61 6.40
N GLN A 97 -3.35 23.48 5.06
CA GLN A 97 -3.99 24.49 4.17
C GLN A 97 -4.62 23.94 2.85
N GLY A 98 -5.78 23.26 2.89
CA GLY A 98 -6.64 22.90 1.72
C GLY A 98 -6.01 22.19 0.51
N LEU A 99 -6.08 20.84 0.42
CA LEU A 99 -5.26 20.10 -0.56
C LEU A 99 -5.69 20.39 -2.00
N GLU A 100 -4.72 20.70 -2.85
CA GLU A 100 -4.95 20.71 -4.29
C GLU A 100 -4.90 19.29 -4.84
N PHE A 101 -6.08 18.77 -5.19
CA PHE A 101 -6.19 17.57 -5.99
C PHE A 101 -6.15 17.94 -7.48
N ASP A 102 -5.13 17.45 -8.16
CA ASP A 102 -4.90 17.64 -9.58
C ASP A 102 -5.88 16.79 -10.42
N ARG A 103 -5.76 16.90 -11.74
CA ARG A 103 -6.62 16.13 -12.66
C ARG A 103 -6.39 14.63 -12.51
N SER A 104 -5.15 14.20 -12.25
CA SER A 104 -4.79 12.79 -12.12
C SER A 104 -5.44 12.17 -10.88
N ALA A 105 -5.40 12.85 -9.73
CA ALA A 105 -6.09 12.43 -8.52
C ALA A 105 -7.61 12.18 -8.73
N LYS A 106 -8.28 13.07 -9.48
CA LYS A 106 -9.70 12.90 -9.83
C LYS A 106 -9.93 11.67 -10.72
N ILE A 107 -9.03 11.39 -11.65
CA ILE A 107 -9.10 10.20 -12.50
C ILE A 107 -8.88 8.94 -11.66
N TYR A 108 -7.85 8.90 -10.82
CA TYR A 108 -7.55 7.74 -9.98
C TYR A 108 -8.68 7.43 -9.00
N SER A 109 -9.26 8.44 -8.35
CA SER A 109 -10.41 8.25 -7.45
C SER A 109 -11.67 7.79 -8.18
N ALA A 110 -11.94 8.28 -9.40
CA ALA A 110 -13.04 7.79 -10.21
C ALA A 110 -12.84 6.34 -10.69
N VAL A 111 -11.62 5.99 -11.13
CA VAL A 111 -11.27 4.62 -11.52
C VAL A 111 -11.43 3.68 -10.34
N LEU A 112 -10.94 4.05 -9.15
CA LEU A 112 -11.14 3.28 -7.94
C LEU A 112 -12.63 3.05 -7.68
N PHE A 113 -13.46 4.10 -7.71
CA PHE A 113 -14.89 3.95 -7.46
C PHE A 113 -15.59 3.00 -8.43
N VAL A 114 -15.21 3.02 -9.71
CA VAL A 114 -15.71 2.06 -10.72
C VAL A 114 -15.26 0.64 -10.39
N VAL A 115 -13.98 0.43 -10.07
CA VAL A 115 -13.42 -0.88 -9.68
C VAL A 115 -14.10 -1.41 -8.42
N THR A 116 -14.27 -0.57 -7.39
CA THR A 116 -14.98 -0.92 -6.16
C THR A 116 -16.43 -1.29 -6.45
N THR A 117 -17.12 -0.55 -7.31
CA THR A 117 -18.51 -0.86 -7.69
C THR A 117 -18.59 -2.21 -8.41
N LEU A 118 -17.67 -2.49 -9.34
CA LEU A 118 -17.60 -3.79 -10.01
C LEU A 118 -17.35 -4.92 -9.00
N PHE A 119 -16.38 -4.77 -8.10
CA PHE A 119 -16.09 -5.75 -7.06
C PHE A 119 -17.32 -6.01 -6.18
N VAL A 120 -17.97 -4.95 -5.68
CA VAL A 120 -19.15 -5.06 -4.80
C VAL A 120 -20.31 -5.75 -5.51
N LEU A 121 -20.56 -5.47 -6.79
CA LEU A 121 -21.58 -6.17 -7.58
C LEU A 121 -21.24 -7.66 -7.74
N LEU A 122 -19.99 -7.99 -8.08
CA LEU A 122 -19.56 -9.38 -8.23
C LEU A 122 -19.68 -10.15 -6.90
N ALA A 123 -19.29 -9.52 -5.78
CA ALA A 123 -19.40 -10.10 -4.45
C ALA A 123 -20.87 -10.27 -4.03
N PHE A 124 -21.71 -9.25 -4.26
CA PHE A 124 -23.13 -9.25 -3.89
C PHE A 124 -23.93 -10.33 -4.61
N PHE A 125 -23.66 -10.57 -5.90
CA PHE A 125 -24.31 -11.63 -6.69
C PHE A 125 -23.61 -13.00 -6.56
N ASN A 126 -22.71 -13.15 -5.58
CA ASN A 126 -21.92 -14.34 -5.32
C ASN A 126 -21.20 -14.91 -6.56
N GLN A 127 -20.65 -14.02 -7.38
CA GLN A 127 -19.97 -14.34 -8.63
C GLN A 127 -18.45 -14.47 -8.45
N LEU A 128 -17.90 -14.33 -7.24
CA LEU A 128 -16.46 -14.47 -6.96
C LEU A 128 -16.02 -15.95 -7.03
N ASN A 129 -16.07 -16.51 -8.23
CA ASN A 129 -15.58 -17.85 -8.56
C ASN A 129 -14.19 -17.78 -9.20
N GLN A 130 -13.58 -18.94 -9.46
CA GLN A 130 -12.24 -19.05 -10.03
C GLN A 130 -12.06 -18.33 -11.37
N ILE A 131 -13.10 -18.35 -12.21
CA ILE A 131 -13.08 -17.69 -13.52
C ILE A 131 -13.04 -16.17 -13.32
N VAL A 132 -13.92 -15.65 -12.46
CA VAL A 132 -13.95 -14.22 -12.12
C VAL A 132 -12.63 -13.80 -11.45
N GLY A 133 -12.02 -14.65 -10.63
CA GLY A 133 -10.68 -14.42 -10.09
C GLY A 133 -9.63 -14.23 -11.18
N GLY A 134 -9.57 -15.14 -12.16
CA GLY A 134 -8.69 -15.00 -13.33
C GLY A 134 -8.97 -13.75 -14.16
N VAL A 135 -10.24 -13.36 -14.30
CA VAL A 135 -10.65 -12.12 -14.97
C VAL A 135 -10.16 -10.89 -14.21
N LEU A 136 -10.30 -10.83 -12.88
CA LEU A 136 -9.82 -9.71 -12.07
C LEU A 136 -8.30 -9.55 -12.14
N ILE A 137 -7.55 -10.65 -12.10
CA ILE A 137 -6.09 -10.66 -12.30
C ILE A 137 -5.74 -10.13 -13.71
N THR A 138 -6.50 -10.54 -14.72
CA THR A 138 -6.32 -10.07 -16.10
C THR A 138 -6.63 -8.57 -16.22
N ILE A 139 -7.70 -8.08 -15.58
CA ILE A 139 -8.05 -6.65 -15.52
C ILE A 139 -6.92 -5.85 -14.87
N PHE A 140 -6.36 -6.33 -13.75
CA PHE A 140 -5.22 -5.68 -13.10
C PHE A 140 -3.99 -5.63 -14.03
N SER A 141 -3.69 -6.74 -14.71
CA SER A 141 -2.58 -6.81 -15.66
C SER A 141 -2.78 -5.82 -16.82
N LEU A 142 -3.99 -5.73 -17.36
CA LEU A 142 -4.34 -4.76 -18.40
C LEU A 142 -4.28 -3.31 -17.89
N TYR A 143 -4.68 -3.07 -16.64
CA TYR A 143 -4.56 -1.76 -15.99
C TYR A 143 -3.10 -1.32 -15.93
N VAL A 144 -2.20 -2.18 -15.44
CA VAL A 144 -0.75 -1.92 -15.43
C VAL A 144 -0.22 -1.67 -16.84
N VAL A 145 -0.56 -2.52 -17.81
CA VAL A 145 -0.14 -2.33 -19.21
C VAL A 145 -0.67 -1.01 -19.79
N SER A 146 -1.89 -0.60 -19.44
CA SER A 146 -2.49 0.65 -19.93
C SER A 146 -1.76 1.88 -19.40
N ILE A 147 -1.36 1.87 -18.12
CA ILE A 147 -0.56 2.95 -17.53
C ILE A 147 0.81 2.99 -18.18
N PHE A 148 1.45 1.84 -18.34
CA PHE A 148 2.74 1.76 -19.04
C PHE A 148 2.66 2.34 -20.45
N TYR A 149 1.63 1.98 -21.21
CA TYR A 149 1.39 2.50 -22.55
C TYR A 149 1.12 4.02 -22.57
N ALA A 150 0.35 4.52 -21.59
CA ALA A 150 0.09 5.95 -21.45
C ALA A 150 1.38 6.74 -21.17
N ILE A 151 2.26 6.20 -20.31
CA ILE A 151 3.56 6.83 -20.02
C ILE A 151 4.49 6.76 -21.25
N TYR A 152 4.55 5.63 -21.94
CA TYR A 152 5.35 5.47 -23.15
C TYR A 152 4.94 6.46 -24.26
N LYS A 153 3.64 6.74 -24.38
CA LYS A 153 3.12 7.74 -25.31
C LYS A 153 3.27 9.19 -24.83
N GLY A 154 3.84 9.43 -23.65
CA GLY A 154 3.96 10.76 -23.05
C GLY A 154 2.62 11.36 -22.60
N ALA A 155 1.58 10.55 -22.45
CA ALA A 155 0.26 10.99 -21.98
C ALA A 155 0.15 11.01 -20.44
N ALA A 156 1.09 10.38 -19.74
CA ALA A 156 1.20 10.34 -18.28
C ALA A 156 2.67 10.40 -17.85
N SER A 157 2.91 10.96 -16.66
CA SER A 157 4.24 10.94 -16.02
C SER A 157 4.46 9.61 -15.30
N PRO A 158 5.70 9.08 -15.24
CA PRO A 158 6.02 7.95 -14.37
C PRO A 158 5.63 8.24 -12.92
N PRO A 159 5.22 7.22 -12.13
CA PRO A 159 5.05 7.40 -10.69
C PRO A 159 6.34 7.91 -10.06
N GLU A 160 6.28 9.00 -9.31
CA GLU A 160 7.38 9.42 -8.45
C GLU A 160 7.48 8.42 -7.31
N LEU A 161 8.59 7.66 -7.25
CA LEU A 161 8.94 6.93 -6.03
C LEU A 161 9.18 8.01 -4.98
N SER A 162 8.53 7.91 -3.81
CA SER A 162 8.82 8.84 -2.71
C SER A 162 10.32 8.84 -2.46
N ASP A 163 11.00 9.96 -2.77
CA ASP A 163 12.45 10.05 -2.66
C ASP A 163 12.90 9.75 -1.23
N SER A 164 13.32 8.50 -1.03
CA SER A 164 14.35 8.14 -0.08
C SER A 164 15.61 7.80 -0.91
N ASP A 165 16.40 8.83 -1.19
CA ASP A 165 17.80 8.75 -1.60
C ASP A 165 18.10 7.95 -2.88
N SER A 166 17.56 8.37 -4.03
CA SER A 166 18.14 8.04 -5.34
C SER A 166 18.61 9.29 -6.09
N ASP A 167 19.69 9.88 -5.58
CA ASP A 167 20.50 10.82 -6.34
C ASP A 167 20.95 10.14 -7.65
N GLU A 168 20.80 10.90 -8.72
CA GLU A 168 21.14 10.54 -10.09
C GLU A 168 22.59 10.04 -10.18
N GLU A 169 22.78 8.90 -10.85
CA GLU A 169 24.09 8.49 -11.35
C GLU A 169 24.50 9.47 -12.47
N SER A 170 25.09 10.61 -12.12
CA SER A 170 25.83 11.41 -13.09
C SER A 170 27.10 10.64 -13.45
N SER A 171 27.12 10.06 -14.65
CA SER A 171 28.30 9.47 -15.27
C SER A 171 29.38 10.54 -15.45
N ASN A 172 30.42 10.52 -14.62
CA ASN A 172 31.66 11.23 -14.91
C ASN A 172 32.42 10.48 -16.02
N SER A 173 32.17 10.86 -17.27
CA SER A 173 33.17 10.75 -18.33
C SER A 173 34.04 12.01 -18.26
N ASP A 174 35.21 11.85 -17.66
CA ASP A 174 36.30 12.80 -17.67
C ASP A 174 36.85 12.88 -19.11
N ASP A 175 36.67 14.00 -19.78
CA ASP A 175 37.53 14.47 -20.86
C ASP A 175 37.41 15.99 -20.93
N GLY A 176 38.50 16.67 -20.56
CA GLY A 176 38.55 18.12 -20.41
C GLY A 176 38.64 18.87 -21.74
N GLU A 177 38.11 20.09 -21.75
CA GLU A 177 38.82 21.27 -22.23
C GLU A 177 38.08 22.54 -21.80
N SER A 178 38.88 23.58 -21.55
CA SER A 178 38.53 24.89 -21.01
C SER A 178 37.71 25.75 -21.99
N VAL A 179 36.91 26.70 -21.47
CA VAL A 179 36.95 28.14 -21.78
C VAL A 179 35.95 28.93 -20.91
N ASN A 180 36.44 30.07 -20.40
CA ASN A 180 35.81 31.08 -19.54
C ASN A 180 34.49 31.68 -20.05
N HIS A 181 33.61 32.11 -19.12
CA HIS A 181 33.19 33.51 -18.95
C HIS A 181 32.34 33.72 -17.67
N ALA A 182 32.82 34.58 -16.77
CA ALA A 182 32.03 35.32 -15.77
C ALA A 182 31.58 36.68 -16.39
N PRO A 183 30.67 37.54 -15.82
CA PRO A 183 30.47 37.83 -14.39
C PRO A 183 29.03 38.05 -13.84
N TYR A 184 28.91 37.82 -12.52
CA TYR A 184 28.07 38.42 -11.45
C TYR A 184 26.66 39.01 -11.69
N SER A 185 25.74 38.66 -10.78
CA SER A 185 24.89 39.63 -10.06
C SER A 185 24.34 39.00 -8.76
N GLU A 186 24.94 39.37 -7.65
CA GLU A 186 24.50 39.11 -6.27
C GLU A 186 23.18 39.85 -5.96
N THR A 187 22.33 39.25 -5.13
CA THR A 187 21.75 39.93 -3.95
C THR A 187 21.03 38.90 -3.08
N SER A 188 21.80 38.31 -2.17
CA SER A 188 21.31 37.90 -0.84
C SER A 188 22.15 38.67 0.18
N PRO A 189 21.57 39.04 1.33
CA PRO A 189 22.36 38.86 2.56
C PRO A 189 21.56 38.25 3.73
N LEU A 190 22.20 37.24 4.37
CA LEU A 190 22.33 37.00 5.83
C LEU A 190 21.06 36.54 6.58
N ILE A 191 20.87 35.32 7.12
CA ILE A 191 21.67 34.33 7.89
C ILE A 191 22.37 34.88 9.14
N GLU A 192 21.93 34.41 10.31
CA GLU A 192 22.73 33.94 11.47
C GLU A 192 21.75 33.47 12.58
N SER A 193 21.96 32.44 13.39
CA SER A 193 22.78 31.23 13.42
C SER A 193 22.43 30.52 14.74
N GLU A 194 22.32 29.19 14.77
CA GLU A 194 22.96 28.37 15.81
C GLU A 194 22.96 26.90 15.38
N GLN A 195 24.18 26.38 15.27
CA GLN A 195 24.57 25.04 14.84
C GLN A 195 24.62 24.10 16.06
N ALA A 196 24.30 22.81 15.86
CA ALA A 196 25.18 21.69 16.25
C ALA A 196 24.64 20.36 15.68
N PRO A 197 25.51 19.38 15.38
CA PRO A 197 25.35 18.49 14.24
C PRO A 197 24.83 17.10 14.61
N LEU A 198 23.99 16.53 13.76
CA LEU A 198 23.92 15.07 13.57
C LEU A 198 24.24 14.80 12.10
N SER A 199 25.52 14.98 11.76
CA SER A 199 26.12 14.25 10.65
C SER A 199 26.03 12.77 10.98
N ILE A 200 24.93 12.12 10.61
CA ILE A 200 24.96 10.68 10.40
C ILE A 200 25.79 10.49 9.14
N ASP A 201 27.07 10.20 9.36
CA ASP A 201 27.96 9.58 8.39
C ASP A 201 27.29 8.29 7.88
N LYS A 202 26.43 8.41 6.86
CA LYS A 202 25.98 7.26 6.07
C LYS A 202 27.16 6.90 5.18
N GLY A 203 28.04 6.08 5.72
CA GLY A 203 29.29 5.67 5.09
C GLY A 203 29.10 5.32 3.61
N SER A 204 30.05 5.78 2.80
CA SER A 204 30.36 5.33 1.43
C SER A 204 29.57 4.07 1.04
N ARG A 205 28.51 4.22 0.24
CA ARG A 205 27.79 3.09 -0.35
C ARG A 205 28.76 2.38 -1.30
N ARG A 206 29.50 1.43 -0.73
CA ARG A 206 30.43 0.55 -1.43
C ARG A 206 29.68 -0.04 -2.62
N ASN A 207 30.19 0.16 -3.84
CA ASN A 207 29.51 -0.22 -5.07
C ASN A 207 29.44 -1.76 -5.16
N ARG A 208 28.37 -2.36 -4.62
CA ARG A 208 28.24 -3.82 -4.54
C ARG A 208 27.83 -4.39 -5.90
N GLY A 209 28.38 -5.54 -6.27
CA GLY A 209 28.11 -6.19 -7.55
C GLY A 209 26.67 -6.68 -7.67
N LEU A 210 26.22 -6.96 -8.90
CA LEU A 210 24.89 -7.51 -9.19
C LEU A 210 24.54 -8.76 -8.34
N PRO A 211 25.46 -9.73 -8.10
CA PRO A 211 25.15 -10.91 -7.28
C PRO A 211 24.73 -10.58 -5.86
N TYR A 212 25.27 -9.49 -5.27
CA TYR A 212 24.87 -9.06 -3.94
C TYR A 212 23.41 -8.61 -3.91
N HIS A 213 22.97 -7.83 -4.91
CA HIS A 213 21.59 -7.36 -4.97
C HIS A 213 20.62 -8.50 -5.29
N ILE A 214 21.01 -9.45 -6.14
CA ILE A 214 20.22 -10.67 -6.37
C ILE A 214 20.08 -11.47 -5.07
N PHE A 215 21.16 -11.64 -4.31
CA PHE A 215 21.12 -12.32 -3.01
C PHE A 215 20.19 -11.61 -2.02
N GLN A 216 20.26 -10.29 -1.93
CA GLN A 216 19.38 -9.52 -1.05
C GLN A 216 17.92 -9.54 -1.51
N LEU A 217 17.66 -9.54 -2.82
CA LEU A 217 16.31 -9.70 -3.38
C LEU A 217 15.70 -11.04 -2.94
N ILE A 218 16.47 -12.13 -3.05
CA ILE A 218 16.05 -13.45 -2.58
C ILE A 218 15.79 -13.45 -1.07
N LEU A 219 16.68 -12.84 -0.29
CA LEU A 219 16.52 -12.73 1.16
C LEU A 219 15.27 -11.93 1.54
N GLY A 220 15.01 -10.81 0.86
CA GLY A 220 13.79 -10.00 1.03
C GLY A 220 12.53 -10.81 0.71
N PHE A 221 12.52 -11.53 -0.42
CA PHE A 221 11.40 -12.41 -0.80
C PHE A 221 11.14 -13.53 0.22
N ILE A 222 12.20 -14.16 0.74
CA ILE A 222 12.09 -15.19 1.79
C ILE A 222 11.56 -14.56 3.09
N SER A 223 12.07 -13.41 3.49
CA SER A 223 11.61 -12.68 4.68
C SER A 223 10.12 -12.33 4.60
N LEU A 224 9.70 -11.77 3.46
CA LEU A 224 8.33 -11.42 3.15
C LEU A 224 7.41 -12.65 3.21
N SER A 225 7.79 -13.74 2.53
CA SER A 225 7.01 -14.98 2.47
C SER A 225 6.91 -15.67 3.83
N LEU A 226 8.02 -15.77 4.56
CA LEU A 226 8.07 -16.37 5.89
C LEU A 226 7.24 -15.55 6.89
N SER A 227 7.34 -14.23 6.84
CA SER A 227 6.55 -13.37 7.69
C SER A 227 5.06 -13.51 7.42
N GLY A 228 4.63 -13.47 6.15
CA GLY A 228 3.23 -13.71 5.78
C GLY A 228 2.71 -15.03 6.34
N TYR A 229 3.53 -16.09 6.31
CA TYR A 229 3.19 -17.38 6.91
C TYR A 229 3.01 -17.29 8.44
N ILE A 230 3.97 -16.69 9.15
CA ILE A 230 3.93 -16.50 10.61
C ILE A 230 2.73 -15.64 11.03
N LEU A 231 2.46 -14.58 10.28
CA LEU A 231 1.38 -13.63 10.54
C LEU A 231 0.02 -14.30 10.40
N SER A 232 -0.20 -15.01 9.28
CA SER A 232 -1.41 -15.80 9.06
C SER A 232 -1.58 -16.90 10.12
N HIS A 233 -0.47 -17.54 10.53
CA HIS A 233 -0.52 -18.57 11.56
C HIS A 233 -0.99 -18.00 12.91
N SER A 234 -0.28 -16.97 13.38
CA SER A 234 -0.51 -16.31 14.67
C SER A 234 -1.90 -15.65 14.72
N ALA A 235 -2.33 -15.03 13.61
CA ALA A 235 -3.61 -14.35 13.52
C ALA A 235 -4.80 -15.26 13.82
N VAL A 236 -4.87 -16.46 13.23
CA VAL A 236 -5.99 -17.38 13.54
C VAL A 236 -5.87 -17.94 14.94
N THR A 237 -4.67 -18.25 15.43
CA THR A 237 -4.52 -18.75 16.81
C THR A 237 -5.01 -17.71 17.83
N ILE A 238 -4.74 -16.42 17.58
CA ILE A 238 -5.28 -15.32 18.37
C ILE A 238 -6.80 -15.22 18.19
N ALA A 239 -7.30 -15.25 16.96
CA ALA A 239 -8.73 -15.18 16.66
C ALA A 239 -9.51 -16.29 17.39
N ASP A 240 -9.04 -17.53 17.32
CA ASP A 240 -9.61 -18.69 18.01
C ASP A 240 -9.62 -18.49 19.53
N THR A 241 -8.51 -17.98 20.09
CA THR A 241 -8.39 -17.72 21.53
C THR A 241 -9.33 -16.59 22.00
N LEU A 242 -9.59 -15.60 21.15
CA LEU A 242 -10.48 -14.47 21.43
C LEU A 242 -11.94 -14.71 21.04
N HIS A 243 -12.24 -15.89 20.46
CA HIS A 243 -13.53 -16.26 19.89
C HIS A 243 -14.01 -15.26 18.82
N LEU A 244 -13.11 -14.92 17.89
CA LEU A 244 -13.36 -14.09 16.72
C LEU A 244 -13.26 -14.93 15.46
N SER A 245 -14.07 -14.65 14.44
CA SER A 245 -13.84 -15.24 13.11
C SER A 245 -12.53 -14.76 12.51
N GLY A 246 -11.93 -15.61 11.68
CA GLY A 246 -10.76 -15.23 10.88
C GLY A 246 -11.02 -14.01 9.99
N THR A 247 -12.24 -13.85 9.49
CA THR A 247 -12.64 -12.67 8.71
C THR A 247 -12.55 -11.39 9.54
N VAL A 248 -13.20 -11.33 10.71
CA VAL A 248 -13.18 -10.14 11.59
C VAL A 248 -11.76 -9.80 12.02
N PHE A 249 -10.98 -10.80 12.42
CA PHE A 249 -9.60 -10.59 12.85
C PHE A 249 -8.71 -10.11 11.69
N GLY A 250 -8.88 -10.69 10.50
CA GLY A 250 -8.20 -10.24 9.29
C GLY A 250 -8.56 -8.81 8.91
N LEU A 251 -9.85 -8.49 8.95
CA LEU A 251 -10.41 -7.21 8.56
C LEU A 251 -10.11 -6.07 9.53
N THR A 252 -9.87 -6.38 10.80
CA THR A 252 -9.57 -5.37 11.84
C THR A 252 -8.10 -5.31 12.20
N VAL A 253 -7.54 -6.41 12.73
CA VAL A 253 -6.21 -6.41 13.34
C VAL A 253 -5.11 -6.59 12.30
N VAL A 254 -5.24 -7.60 11.43
CA VAL A 254 -4.19 -7.89 10.43
C VAL A 254 -4.12 -6.75 9.43
N SER A 255 -5.26 -6.33 8.87
CA SER A 255 -5.30 -5.22 7.92
C SER A 255 -4.78 -3.91 8.50
N PHE A 256 -5.11 -3.59 9.76
CA PHE A 256 -4.60 -2.39 10.41
C PHE A 256 -3.08 -2.42 10.51
N ALA A 257 -2.52 -3.59 10.84
CA ALA A 257 -1.10 -3.79 11.04
C ALA A 257 -0.30 -3.80 9.73
N THR A 258 -0.81 -4.47 8.68
CA THR A 258 -0.16 -4.44 7.36
C THR A 258 -0.25 -3.06 6.73
N THR A 259 -1.35 -2.32 6.95
CA THR A 259 -1.51 -0.96 6.42
C THR A 259 -0.85 0.15 7.27
N LEU A 260 0.06 -0.18 8.19
CA LEU A 260 0.76 0.82 9.02
C LEU A 260 1.73 1.71 8.21
N PRO A 261 2.58 1.15 7.33
CA PRO A 261 3.49 1.93 6.48
C PRO A 261 2.74 2.97 5.64
N GLU A 262 1.59 2.60 5.07
CA GLU A 262 0.73 3.43 4.22
C GLU A 262 0.13 4.59 5.02
N LYS A 263 -0.26 4.35 6.28
CA LYS A 263 -0.70 5.43 7.18
C LYS A 263 0.43 6.44 7.40
N LEU A 264 1.67 5.98 7.56
CA LEU A 264 2.84 6.86 7.71
C LEU A 264 3.11 7.64 6.41
N VAL A 265 3.12 6.97 5.27
CA VAL A 265 3.29 7.60 3.95
C VAL A 265 2.19 8.64 3.70
N ALA A 266 0.94 8.33 4.04
CA ALA A 266 -0.18 9.27 3.89
C ALA A 266 -0.02 10.50 4.79
N ILE A 267 0.42 10.33 6.04
CA ILE A 267 0.75 11.47 6.94
C ILE A 267 1.89 12.31 6.36
N LEU A 268 2.94 11.68 5.82
CA LEU A 268 4.08 12.38 5.25
C LEU A 268 3.70 13.15 3.97
N SER A 269 2.98 12.51 3.06
CA SER A 269 2.46 13.14 1.83
C SER A 269 1.46 14.27 2.15
N GLY A 270 0.60 14.04 3.14
CA GLY A 270 -0.33 15.02 3.66
C GLY A 270 0.38 16.24 4.24
N SER A 271 1.33 16.05 5.15
CA SER A 271 2.07 17.16 5.79
C SER A 271 2.92 17.99 4.82
N ARG A 272 3.37 17.39 3.71
CA ARG A 272 4.09 18.05 2.61
C ARG A 272 3.17 18.73 1.58
N GLY A 273 1.85 18.54 1.68
CA GLY A 273 0.88 19.12 0.74
C GLY A 273 0.78 18.43 -0.62
N HIS A 274 1.30 17.21 -0.74
CA HIS A 274 1.24 16.42 -1.98
C HIS A 274 -0.08 15.65 -2.09
N GLY A 275 -1.20 16.37 -2.20
CA GLY A 275 -2.54 15.78 -2.28
C GLY A 275 -2.74 14.85 -3.47
N GLY A 276 -2.11 15.17 -4.61
CA GLY A 276 -2.12 14.33 -5.80
C GLY A 276 -1.46 12.96 -5.56
N ILE A 277 -0.26 12.94 -4.97
CA ILE A 277 0.48 11.72 -4.62
C ILE A 277 -0.34 10.90 -3.63
N MET A 278 -0.84 11.54 -2.57
CA MET A 278 -1.65 10.87 -1.55
C MET A 278 -2.88 10.18 -2.15
N ALA A 279 -3.64 10.86 -3.02
CA ALA A 279 -4.80 10.28 -3.69
C ALA A 279 -4.40 9.16 -4.66
N ALA A 280 -3.28 9.30 -5.38
CA ALA A 280 -2.77 8.27 -6.28
C ALA A 280 -2.37 6.99 -5.53
N THR A 281 -1.65 7.12 -4.40
CA THR A 281 -1.29 5.98 -3.54
C THR A 281 -2.54 5.30 -3.01
N THR A 282 -3.47 6.03 -2.36
CA THR A 282 -4.71 5.44 -1.82
C THR A 282 -5.52 4.72 -2.91
N ALA A 283 -5.64 5.31 -4.09
CA ALA A 283 -6.38 4.71 -5.18
C ALA A 283 -5.66 3.49 -5.79
N GLY A 284 -4.35 3.59 -6.00
CA GLY A 284 -3.52 2.53 -6.55
C GLY A 284 -3.53 1.29 -5.67
N SER A 285 -3.25 1.45 -4.38
CA SER A 285 -3.30 0.41 -3.36
C SER A 285 -4.65 -0.31 -3.35
N ASN A 286 -5.75 0.44 -3.34
CA ASN A 286 -7.08 -0.18 -3.32
C ASN A 286 -7.47 -0.84 -4.64
N VAL A 287 -7.01 -0.32 -5.79
CA VAL A 287 -7.17 -1.02 -7.08
C VAL A 287 -6.40 -2.33 -7.04
N PHE A 288 -5.15 -2.35 -6.56
CA PHE A 288 -4.35 -3.56 -6.39
C PHE A 288 -5.06 -4.60 -5.51
N LEU A 289 -5.56 -4.18 -4.33
CA LEU A 289 -6.27 -5.05 -3.40
C LEU A 289 -7.55 -5.65 -4.00
N LEU A 290 -8.42 -4.80 -4.57
CA LEU A 290 -9.72 -5.23 -5.08
C LEU A 290 -9.66 -6.00 -6.41
N THR A 291 -8.56 -5.92 -7.13
CA THR A 291 -8.37 -6.65 -8.40
C THR A 291 -7.41 -7.81 -8.25
N LEU A 292 -6.13 -7.57 -7.92
CA LEU A 292 -5.13 -8.62 -7.82
C LEU A 292 -5.37 -9.51 -6.60
N CYS A 293 -5.46 -8.95 -5.38
CA CYS A 293 -5.57 -9.77 -4.17
C CYS A 293 -6.91 -10.52 -4.09
N VAL A 294 -8.04 -9.83 -4.32
CA VAL A 294 -9.36 -10.52 -4.46
C VAL A 294 -9.31 -11.53 -5.61
N GLY A 295 -8.69 -11.18 -6.73
CA GLY A 295 -8.54 -12.08 -7.88
C GLY A 295 -7.80 -13.36 -7.52
N VAL A 296 -6.70 -13.27 -6.76
CA VAL A 296 -5.94 -14.41 -6.24
C VAL A 296 -6.78 -15.24 -5.26
N VAL A 297 -7.51 -14.62 -4.34
CA VAL A 297 -8.42 -15.32 -3.41
C VAL A 297 -9.49 -16.11 -4.16
N ALA A 298 -10.16 -15.48 -5.14
CA ALA A 298 -11.20 -16.13 -5.93
C ALA A 298 -10.64 -17.22 -6.86
N ALA A 299 -9.49 -16.98 -7.50
CA ALA A 299 -8.79 -17.94 -8.37
C ALA A 299 -8.33 -19.18 -7.59
N ALA A 300 -7.99 -19.03 -6.31
CA ALA A 300 -7.67 -20.15 -5.42
C ALA A 300 -8.88 -21.04 -5.07
N GLY A 301 -10.09 -20.68 -5.53
CA GLY A 301 -11.29 -21.50 -5.34
C GLY A 301 -12.04 -21.24 -4.05
N TYR A 302 -11.75 -20.12 -3.36
CA TYR A 302 -12.60 -19.69 -2.26
C TYR A 302 -13.96 -19.24 -2.80
N GLN A 303 -15.01 -20.01 -2.52
CA GLN A 303 -16.37 -19.55 -2.72
C GLN A 303 -16.78 -18.75 -1.49
N VAL A 304 -17.24 -17.52 -1.71
CA VAL A 304 -17.97 -16.78 -0.67
C VAL A 304 -19.27 -17.56 -0.44
N GLN A 305 -19.25 -18.50 0.51
CA GLN A 305 -20.40 -19.36 0.75
C GLN A 305 -21.59 -18.46 1.14
N GLU A 306 -22.77 -18.72 0.56
CA GLU A 306 -23.99 -17.99 0.89
C GLU A 306 -24.38 -18.24 2.34
N ALA A 307 -23.94 -17.36 3.24
CA ALA A 307 -24.57 -17.03 4.50
C ALA A 307 -23.65 -16.03 5.20
N ASP A 308 -23.94 -14.74 5.04
CA ASP A 308 -24.30 -13.93 6.20
C ASP A 308 -24.63 -12.51 5.77
N LYS A 309 -25.61 -11.91 6.45
CA LYS A 309 -25.90 -10.47 6.38
C LYS A 309 -24.66 -9.61 6.73
N PHE A 310 -23.63 -10.25 7.29
CA PHE A 310 -22.30 -9.74 7.62
C PHE A 310 -21.61 -9.19 6.38
N VAL A 311 -21.26 -10.01 5.37
CA VAL A 311 -20.56 -9.56 4.14
C VAL A 311 -21.20 -8.31 3.50
N LEU A 312 -22.53 -8.15 3.59
CA LEU A 312 -23.21 -6.97 3.07
C LEU A 312 -22.81 -5.66 3.77
N PHE A 313 -22.64 -5.66 5.09
CA PHE A 313 -22.20 -4.46 5.82
C PHE A 313 -20.80 -4.04 5.37
N GLU A 314 -19.85 -4.97 5.34
CA GLU A 314 -18.48 -4.71 4.91
C GLU A 314 -18.43 -4.25 3.45
N LEU A 315 -19.19 -4.89 2.56
CA LEU A 315 -19.30 -4.47 1.16
C LEU A 315 -19.88 -3.05 1.02
N VAL A 316 -20.89 -2.70 1.84
CA VAL A 316 -21.45 -1.34 1.90
C VAL A 316 -20.39 -0.36 2.41
N VAL A 317 -19.61 -0.70 3.44
CA VAL A 317 -18.55 0.18 3.96
C VAL A 317 -17.43 0.37 2.93
N VAL A 318 -17.02 -0.69 2.22
CA VAL A 318 -16.07 -0.62 1.11
C VAL A 318 -16.59 0.31 0.01
N TRP A 319 -17.87 0.17 -0.38
CA TRP A 319 -18.46 1.00 -1.43
C TRP A 319 -18.62 2.47 -1.00
N VAL A 320 -19.16 2.71 0.19
CA VAL A 320 -19.38 4.06 0.74
C VAL A 320 -18.04 4.76 0.98
N SER A 321 -17.02 4.08 1.50
CA SER A 321 -15.70 4.68 1.70
C SER A 321 -15.08 5.12 0.37
N SER A 322 -15.17 4.29 -0.68
CA SER A 322 -14.70 4.63 -2.03
C SER A 322 -15.49 5.79 -2.65
N LEU A 323 -16.81 5.84 -2.46
CA LEU A 323 -17.65 6.97 -2.89
C LEU A 323 -17.26 8.27 -2.18
N VAL A 324 -17.09 8.23 -0.85
CA VAL A 324 -16.73 9.41 -0.06
C VAL A 324 -15.30 9.86 -0.41
N PHE A 325 -14.36 8.94 -0.61
CA PHE A 325 -13.02 9.26 -1.11
C PHE A 325 -13.08 10.04 -2.43
N CYS A 326 -13.84 9.52 -3.40
CA CYS A 326 -14.06 10.21 -4.67
C CYS A 326 -14.69 11.60 -4.47
N ALA A 327 -15.71 11.72 -3.61
CA ALA A 327 -16.32 13.01 -3.29
C ALA A 327 -15.33 13.99 -2.65
N VAL A 328 -14.48 13.54 -1.72
CA VAL A 328 -13.46 14.36 -1.07
C VAL A 328 -12.48 14.93 -2.08
N VAL A 329 -12.00 14.10 -3.01
CA VAL A 329 -11.06 14.50 -4.06
C VAL A 329 -11.69 15.48 -5.04
N PHE A 330 -12.94 15.24 -5.46
CA PHE A 330 -13.63 16.13 -6.40
C PHE A 330 -14.05 17.47 -5.79
N LEU A 331 -14.55 17.46 -4.56
CA LEU A 331 -15.01 18.64 -3.83
C LEU A 331 -13.88 19.36 -3.09
N ARG A 332 -12.65 18.82 -3.13
CA ARG A 332 -11.46 19.35 -2.45
C ARG A 332 -11.71 19.54 -0.94
N LEU A 333 -12.30 18.53 -0.30
CA LEU A 333 -12.58 18.60 1.13
C LEU A 333 -11.27 18.49 1.91
N GLY A 334 -11.09 19.40 2.88
CA GLY A 334 -9.88 19.49 3.69
C GLY A 334 -9.97 18.70 5.00
N ARG A 335 -9.31 19.23 6.03
CA ARG A 335 -9.13 18.60 7.35
C ARG A 335 -10.40 18.04 8.00
N ASN A 336 -11.53 18.73 7.84
CA ASN A 336 -12.81 18.30 8.43
C ASN A 336 -13.29 16.96 7.86
N ALA A 337 -13.08 16.70 6.58
CA ALA A 337 -13.38 15.39 6.00
C ALA A 337 -12.45 14.31 6.58
N GLY A 338 -11.18 14.63 6.81
CA GLY A 338 -10.24 13.75 7.51
C GLY A 338 -10.74 13.34 8.91
N VAL A 339 -11.23 14.30 9.71
CA VAL A 339 -11.83 13.99 11.03
C VAL A 339 -13.01 13.04 10.89
N VAL A 340 -13.96 13.34 9.98
CA VAL A 340 -15.16 12.52 9.79
C VAL A 340 -14.82 11.11 9.34
N LEU A 341 -13.89 10.97 8.38
CA LEU A 341 -13.43 9.68 7.88
C LEU A 341 -12.72 8.85 8.97
N LEU A 342 -11.85 9.48 9.76
CA LEU A 342 -11.16 8.79 10.85
C LEU A 342 -12.12 8.35 11.95
N VAL A 343 -13.09 9.20 12.32
CA VAL A 343 -14.14 8.82 13.27
C VAL A 343 -14.97 7.66 12.72
N ALA A 344 -15.33 7.69 11.43
CA ALA A 344 -16.01 6.58 10.77
C ALA A 344 -15.18 5.28 10.81
N TYR A 345 -13.86 5.36 10.64
CA TYR A 345 -12.97 4.20 10.79
C TYR A 345 -13.00 3.62 12.20
N LEU A 346 -12.87 4.48 13.23
CA LEU A 346 -12.90 4.04 14.63
C LEU A 346 -14.25 3.43 15.01
N VAL A 347 -15.35 4.01 14.51
CA VAL A 347 -16.70 3.46 14.69
C VAL A 347 -16.80 2.11 13.99
N PHE A 348 -16.32 1.98 12.75
CA PHE A 348 -16.30 0.72 12.02
C PHE A 348 -15.55 -0.37 12.79
N LEU A 349 -14.32 -0.10 13.25
CA LEU A 349 -13.53 -1.04 14.05
C LEU A 349 -14.25 -1.44 15.34
N TYR A 350 -14.89 -0.48 16.02
CA TYR A 350 -15.66 -0.75 17.22
C TYR A 350 -16.87 -1.65 16.94
N LEU A 351 -17.65 -1.34 15.91
CA LEU A 351 -18.84 -2.12 15.54
C LEU A 351 -18.45 -3.56 15.16
N GLU A 352 -17.38 -3.73 14.38
CA GLU A 352 -16.85 -5.04 14.03
C GLU A 352 -16.44 -5.85 15.25
N PHE A 353 -15.64 -5.25 16.12
CA PHE A 353 -15.10 -5.96 17.28
C PHE A 353 -16.16 -6.27 18.35
N THR A 354 -17.23 -5.48 18.45
CA THR A 354 -18.25 -5.63 19.51
C THR A 354 -19.53 -6.32 19.05
N ILE A 355 -20.08 -5.90 17.91
CA ILE A 355 -21.38 -6.37 17.43
C ILE A 355 -21.20 -7.61 16.56
N TYR A 356 -20.18 -7.61 15.72
CA TYR A 356 -19.93 -8.68 14.75
C TYR A 356 -18.82 -9.64 15.18
N ARG A 357 -18.62 -9.76 16.50
CA ARG A 357 -17.60 -10.57 17.19
C ARG A 357 -17.72 -12.10 16.96
N ARG A 358 -18.08 -12.59 15.77
CA ARG A 358 -18.31 -14.02 15.53
C ARG A 358 -17.63 -14.51 14.28
#